data_AF-A0A931HI62-F1
#
_entry.id   AF-A0A931HI62-F1
#
_cell.length_a   1.000
_cell.length_b   1.000
_cell.length_c   1.000
_cell.angle_alpha   90.00
_cell.angle_beta   90.00
_cell.angle_gamma   90.00
#
_symmetry.space_group_name_H-M   'P 1'
#
loop_
_entity.id
_entity.type
_entity.pdbx_description
1 polymer ?
#
loop_
_entity_poly.entity_id
_entity_poly.type
_entity_poly.pdbx_seq_one_letter_code
_entity_poly.pdbx_strand_id
1 'polypeptide(L)'
;GMAGLLLQALNPGMMRLFEHASAAYADPKGRDERTGRYLDTVMFGDKAHADAAAASVRRMHAHAVWDDPHTGTTLRADEPAWIDWTHNALAFALLRGAEAFGLELTPAEQDAFVVEQHIAAELVGADPARLPATRADLEAYVDEQRHWLSLSLAAAEVTHALRKPSLRGNPVKVFTFVVVQDGMLSILPEWARLMYGIEGRPMNLRAAARTTKRLIGIARKNESYDKMVAEITTRIDETPYRKVRARKA
;
A
#
# COMPACT_ATOMS: atom_id res chain seq x y z
N GLY A 1 1.68 3.31 -1.51
CA GLY A 1 0.52 2.68 -2.17
C GLY A 1 0.92 1.40 -2.89
N MET A 2 1.05 1.46 -4.23
CA MET A 2 1.26 0.26 -5.07
C MET A 2 2.44 -0.63 -4.66
N ALA A 3 3.62 -0.08 -4.38
CA ALA A 3 4.76 -0.88 -3.95
C ALA A 3 4.50 -1.65 -2.63
N GLY A 4 3.71 -1.09 -1.72
CA GLY A 4 3.27 -1.79 -0.50
C GLY A 4 2.33 -2.95 -0.81
N LEU A 5 1.41 -2.77 -1.76
CA LEU A 5 0.54 -3.85 -2.24
C LEU A 5 1.33 -4.98 -2.91
N LEU A 6 2.39 -4.65 -3.65
CA LEU A 6 3.30 -5.65 -4.21
C LEU A 6 3.98 -6.44 -3.09
N LEU A 7 4.54 -5.78 -2.07
CA LEU A 7 5.12 -6.48 -0.92
C LEU A 7 4.10 -7.41 -0.22
N GLN A 8 2.88 -6.93 -0.01
CA GLN A 8 1.80 -7.73 0.58
C GLN A 8 1.45 -8.96 -0.28
N ALA A 9 1.40 -8.79 -1.61
CA ALA A 9 1.07 -9.87 -2.54
C ALA A 9 2.12 -10.99 -2.56
N LEU A 10 3.34 -10.77 -2.06
CA LEU A 10 4.34 -11.83 -1.94
C LEU A 10 4.04 -12.80 -0.78
N ASN A 11 3.08 -12.53 0.10
CA ASN A 11 2.68 -13.51 1.11
C ASN A 11 1.70 -14.53 0.49
N PRO A 12 2.08 -15.81 0.31
CA PRO A 12 1.24 -16.78 -0.38
C PRO A 12 -0.02 -17.14 0.41
N GLY A 13 0.01 -17.08 1.75
CA GLY A 13 -1.15 -17.32 2.60
C GLY A 13 -2.18 -16.20 2.43
N MET A 14 -1.73 -14.94 2.47
CA MET A 14 -2.60 -13.78 2.23
C MET A 14 -3.22 -13.82 0.83
N MET A 15 -2.45 -14.22 -0.20
CA MET A 15 -2.97 -14.31 -1.56
C MET A 15 -3.99 -15.44 -1.74
N ARG A 16 -3.79 -16.60 -1.11
CA ARG A 16 -4.79 -17.68 -1.09
C ARG A 16 -6.07 -17.25 -0.39
N LEU A 17 -5.96 -16.62 0.78
CA LEU A 17 -7.13 -16.09 1.47
C LEU A 17 -7.84 -15.03 0.61
N PHE A 18 -7.09 -14.16 -0.04
CA PHE A 18 -7.64 -13.14 -0.93
C PHE A 18 -8.42 -13.75 -2.10
N GLU A 19 -7.92 -14.82 -2.71
CA GLU A 19 -8.60 -15.52 -3.81
C GLU A 19 -9.92 -16.16 -3.37
N HIS A 20 -9.96 -16.77 -2.18
CA HIS A 20 -11.10 -17.58 -1.76
C HIS A 20 -12.11 -16.89 -0.83
N ALA A 21 -11.67 -15.93 -0.02
CA ALA A 21 -12.51 -15.26 0.98
C ALA A 21 -12.82 -13.79 0.64
N SER A 22 -12.33 -13.28 -0.50
CA SER A 22 -12.54 -11.88 -0.89
C SER A 22 -13.38 -11.75 -2.14
N ALA A 23 -14.56 -11.14 -2.01
CA ALA A 23 -15.32 -10.64 -3.16
C ALA A 23 -14.52 -9.62 -4.01
N ALA A 24 -13.45 -9.05 -3.45
CA ALA A 24 -12.58 -8.11 -4.14
C ALA A 24 -11.74 -8.75 -5.27
N TYR A 25 -11.59 -10.08 -5.30
CA TYR A 25 -10.97 -10.76 -6.44
C TYR A 25 -11.79 -10.54 -7.72
N ALA A 26 -13.12 -10.48 -7.61
CA ALA A 26 -14.03 -10.21 -8.73
C ALA A 26 -14.22 -8.72 -9.06
N ASP A 27 -13.78 -7.80 -8.18
CA ASP A 27 -13.86 -6.33 -8.36
C ASP A 27 -12.54 -5.64 -7.95
N PRO A 28 -11.45 -5.79 -8.75
CA PRO A 28 -10.16 -5.19 -8.42
C PRO A 28 -10.20 -3.66 -8.39
N LYS A 29 -10.89 -3.04 -9.36
CA LYS A 29 -10.96 -1.58 -9.47
C LYS A 29 -11.74 -0.96 -8.30
N GLY A 30 -12.91 -1.50 -7.96
CA GLY A 30 -13.67 -1.02 -6.82
C GLY A 30 -12.96 -1.28 -5.48
N ARG A 31 -12.15 -2.35 -5.38
CA ARG A 31 -11.27 -2.58 -4.23
C ARG A 31 -10.23 -1.47 -4.08
N ASP A 32 -9.55 -1.11 -5.16
CA ASP A 32 -8.54 -0.05 -5.14
C ASP A 32 -9.15 1.28 -4.72
N GLU A 33 -10.33 1.62 -5.25
CA GLU A 33 -11.08 2.82 -4.86
C GLU A 33 -11.51 2.81 -3.38
N ARG A 34 -11.91 1.65 -2.83
CA ARG A 34 -12.25 1.51 -1.40
C ARG A 34 -11.02 1.64 -0.51
N THR A 35 -9.88 1.09 -0.95
CA THR A 35 -8.61 1.17 -0.22
C THR A 35 -8.08 2.60 -0.21
N GLY A 36 -8.11 3.30 -1.35
CA GLY A 36 -7.77 4.72 -1.43
C GLY A 36 -8.64 5.57 -0.49
N ARG A 37 -9.96 5.42 -0.55
CA ARG A 37 -10.88 6.13 0.36
C ARG A 37 -10.63 5.83 1.84
N TYR A 38 -10.29 4.58 2.17
CA TYR A 38 -9.91 4.21 3.54
C TYR A 38 -8.66 4.97 3.98
N LEU A 39 -7.60 4.96 3.17
CA LEU A 39 -6.35 5.66 3.47
C LEU A 39 -6.57 7.17 3.59
N ASP A 40 -7.30 7.77 2.64
CA ASP A 40 -7.64 9.19 2.69
C ASP A 40 -8.36 9.53 4.01
N THR A 41 -9.37 8.72 4.38
CA THR A 41 -10.15 8.92 5.60
C THR A 41 -9.29 8.80 6.86
N VAL A 42 -8.38 7.82 6.94
CA VAL A 42 -7.55 7.62 8.13
C VAL A 42 -6.45 8.67 8.26
N MET A 43 -5.92 9.17 7.13
CA MET A 43 -4.83 10.14 7.15
C MET A 43 -5.30 11.60 7.27
N PHE A 44 -6.45 11.95 6.67
CA PHE A 44 -6.91 13.34 6.56
C PHE A 44 -8.30 13.59 7.14
N GLY A 45 -9.05 12.53 7.45
CA GLY A 45 -10.39 12.65 8.03
C GLY A 45 -10.36 12.98 9.52
N ASP A 46 -11.52 13.34 10.06
CA ASP A 46 -11.67 13.47 11.51
C ASP A 46 -11.59 12.09 12.21
N LYS A 47 -11.35 12.13 13.52
CA LYS A 47 -11.23 10.93 14.35
C LYS A 47 -12.46 10.01 14.25
N ALA A 48 -13.67 10.56 14.20
CA ALA A 48 -14.88 9.75 14.19
C ALA A 48 -15.02 8.96 12.89
N HIS A 49 -14.69 9.58 11.76
CA HIS A 49 -14.64 8.94 10.45
C HIS A 49 -13.53 7.90 10.37
N ALA A 50 -12.33 8.20 10.88
CA ALA A 50 -11.22 7.24 10.95
C ALA A 50 -11.59 6.01 11.80
N ASP A 51 -12.13 6.21 13.01
CA ASP A 51 -12.56 5.13 13.90
C ASP A 51 -13.65 4.25 13.24
N ALA A 52 -14.63 4.87 12.57
CA ALA A 52 -15.70 4.16 11.87
C ALA A 52 -15.21 3.37 10.66
N ALA A 53 -14.27 3.94 9.89
CA ALA A 53 -13.65 3.29 8.75
C ALA A 53 -12.84 2.07 9.20
N ALA A 54 -11.99 2.24 10.22
CA ALA A 54 -11.17 1.18 10.76
C ALA A 54 -12.01 0.06 11.39
N ALA A 55 -13.07 0.39 12.14
CA ALA A 55 -14.00 -0.61 12.67
C ALA A 55 -14.70 -1.41 11.56
N SER A 56 -14.99 -0.79 10.41
CA SER A 56 -15.52 -1.49 9.25
C SER A 56 -14.49 -2.45 8.65
N VAL A 57 -13.22 -2.03 8.51
CA VAL A 57 -12.14 -2.89 8.03
C VAL A 57 -11.93 -4.07 8.96
N ARG A 58 -11.84 -3.85 10.28
CA ARG A 58 -11.72 -4.94 11.27
C ARG A 58 -12.85 -5.94 11.18
N ARG A 59 -14.11 -5.47 11.01
CA ARG A 59 -15.25 -6.37 10.79
C ARG A 59 -15.09 -7.19 9.52
N MET A 60 -14.67 -6.59 8.41
CA MET A 60 -14.45 -7.34 7.17
C MET A 60 -13.32 -8.38 7.33
N HIS A 61 -12.20 -8.02 7.95
CA HIS A 61 -11.09 -8.94 8.19
C HIS A 61 -11.48 -10.11 9.11
N ALA A 62 -12.26 -9.85 10.17
CA ALA A 62 -12.73 -10.90 11.08
C ALA A 62 -13.62 -11.96 10.41
N HIS A 63 -14.30 -11.59 9.32
CA HIS A 63 -15.14 -12.51 8.52
C HIS A 63 -14.38 -13.11 7.33
N ALA A 64 -13.20 -12.59 6.99
CA ALA A 64 -12.37 -13.14 5.93
C ALA A 64 -11.57 -14.33 6.49
N VAL A 65 -12.22 -15.48 6.49
CA VAL A 65 -11.71 -16.76 6.99
C VAL A 65 -11.86 -17.79 5.89
N TRP A 66 -10.86 -18.63 5.70
CA TRP A 66 -10.91 -19.73 4.75
C TRP A 66 -10.17 -20.94 5.29
N ASP A 67 -10.84 -22.09 5.26
CA ASP A 67 -10.26 -23.37 5.62
C ASP A 67 -9.67 -24.03 4.38
N ASP A 68 -8.35 -24.25 4.39
CA ASP A 68 -7.66 -24.92 3.29
C ASP A 68 -8.00 -26.42 3.29
N PRO A 69 -8.72 -26.93 2.27
CA PRO A 69 -9.14 -28.33 2.26
C PRO A 69 -7.97 -29.30 2.01
N HIS A 70 -6.82 -28.82 1.51
CA HIS A 70 -5.65 -29.67 1.23
C HIS A 70 -4.72 -29.78 2.43
N THR A 71 -4.56 -28.69 3.17
CA THR A 71 -3.64 -28.64 4.33
C THR A 71 -4.36 -28.74 5.67
N GLY A 72 -5.68 -28.55 5.71
CA GLY A 72 -6.47 -28.46 6.94
C GLY A 72 -6.23 -27.19 7.75
N THR A 73 -5.47 -26.23 7.21
CA THR A 73 -5.13 -24.99 7.91
C THR A 73 -6.20 -23.93 7.69
N THR A 74 -6.66 -23.29 8.77
CA THR A 74 -7.52 -22.10 8.67
C THR A 74 -6.66 -20.86 8.48
N LEU A 75 -6.94 -20.11 7.42
CA LEU A 75 -6.35 -18.81 7.13
C LEU A 75 -7.33 -17.71 7.56
N ARG A 76 -6.83 -16.66 8.22
CA ARG A 76 -7.65 -15.53 8.66
C ARG A 76 -6.98 -14.20 8.30
N ALA A 77 -7.77 -13.22 7.86
CA ALA A 77 -7.20 -11.91 7.52
C ALA A 77 -6.80 -11.09 8.75
N ASP A 78 -7.34 -11.44 9.92
CA ASP A 78 -7.08 -10.78 11.19
C ASP A 78 -5.91 -11.39 11.98
N GLU A 79 -5.11 -12.28 11.36
CA GLU A 79 -3.88 -12.78 11.96
C GLU A 79 -2.92 -11.62 12.30
N PRO A 80 -2.44 -11.51 13.56
CA PRO A 80 -1.62 -10.37 13.99
C PRO A 80 -0.41 -10.12 13.09
N ALA A 81 0.30 -11.18 12.68
CA ALA A 81 1.46 -11.07 11.81
C ALA A 81 1.09 -10.51 10.42
N TRP A 82 -0.11 -10.80 9.89
CA TRP A 82 -0.56 -10.30 8.59
C TRP A 82 -1.01 -8.85 8.68
N ILE A 83 -1.63 -8.45 9.80
CA ILE A 83 -1.95 -7.05 10.08
C ILE A 83 -0.65 -6.22 10.17
N ASP A 84 0.29 -6.67 10.99
CA ASP A 84 1.58 -6.00 11.19
C ASP A 84 2.35 -5.90 9.85
N TRP A 85 2.40 -6.98 9.06
CA TRP A 85 3.03 -6.98 7.74
C TRP A 85 2.35 -6.01 6.77
N THR A 86 1.02 -6.05 6.68
CA THR A 86 0.23 -5.19 5.78
C THR A 86 0.50 -3.73 6.07
N HIS A 87 0.49 -3.36 7.36
CA HIS A 87 0.76 -2.00 7.81
C HIS A 87 2.19 -1.56 7.47
N ASN A 88 3.18 -2.33 7.91
CA ASN A 88 4.59 -1.98 7.74
C ASN A 88 5.03 -1.96 6.27
N ALA A 89 4.52 -2.88 5.43
CA ALA A 89 4.76 -2.85 3.99
C ALA A 89 4.25 -1.57 3.33
N LEU A 90 3.10 -1.05 3.80
CA LEU A 90 2.55 0.21 3.29
C LEU A 90 3.35 1.41 3.78
N ALA A 91 3.64 1.50 5.08
CA ALA A 91 4.47 2.56 5.67
C ALA A 91 5.84 2.63 5.01
N PHE A 92 6.49 1.48 4.82
CA PHE A 92 7.77 1.35 4.12
C PHE A 92 7.68 1.93 2.70
N ALA A 93 6.68 1.50 1.93
CA ALA A 93 6.52 1.95 0.55
C ALA A 93 6.20 3.45 0.42
N LEU A 94 5.46 4.02 1.38
CA LEU A 94 5.17 5.45 1.42
C LEU A 94 6.43 6.26 1.69
N LEU A 95 7.21 5.88 2.72
CA LEU A 95 8.45 6.57 3.07
C LEU A 95 9.48 6.49 1.94
N ARG A 96 9.72 5.29 1.39
CA ARG A 96 10.60 5.10 0.22
C ARG A 96 10.16 5.92 -0.98
N GLY A 97 8.85 5.98 -1.23
CA GLY A 97 8.29 6.78 -2.31
C GLY A 97 8.51 8.28 -2.11
N ALA A 98 8.30 8.77 -0.88
CA ALA A 98 8.54 10.16 -0.53
C ALA A 98 9.99 10.56 -0.84
N GLU A 99 10.96 9.78 -0.35
CA GLU A 99 12.39 10.02 -0.57
C GLU A 99 12.77 9.93 -2.06
N ALA A 100 12.36 8.86 -2.73
CA ALA A 100 12.74 8.60 -4.12
C ALA A 100 12.18 9.67 -5.07
N PHE A 101 11.01 10.24 -4.75
CA PHE A 101 10.28 11.13 -5.64
C PHE A 101 10.27 12.60 -5.21
N GLY A 102 11.13 12.96 -4.25
CA GLY A 102 11.57 14.35 -4.06
C GLY A 102 11.02 15.05 -2.84
N LEU A 103 10.51 14.34 -1.84
CA LEU A 103 10.45 14.87 -0.48
C LEU A 103 11.83 14.70 0.15
N GLU A 104 12.39 15.80 0.64
CA GLU A 104 13.61 15.80 1.43
C GLU A 104 13.18 15.79 2.90
N LEU A 105 13.39 14.65 3.55
CA LEU A 105 13.08 14.44 4.96
C LEU A 105 14.39 14.28 5.72
N THR A 106 14.54 14.98 6.82
CA THR A 106 15.60 14.74 7.79
C THR A 106 15.42 13.38 8.46
N PRO A 107 16.49 12.75 8.98
CA PRO A 107 16.37 11.48 9.70
C PRO A 107 15.32 11.50 10.82
N ALA A 108 15.23 12.61 11.56
CA ALA A 108 14.22 12.78 12.61
C ALA A 108 12.78 12.81 12.07
N GLU A 109 12.54 13.43 10.92
CA GLU A 109 11.21 13.42 10.27
C GLU A 109 10.87 12.03 9.72
N GLN A 110 11.86 11.25 9.28
CA GLN A 110 11.65 9.88 8.85
C GLN A 110 11.23 8.99 10.03
N ASP A 111 11.91 9.09 11.16
CA ASP A 111 11.56 8.36 12.38
C ASP A 111 10.19 8.80 12.92
N ALA A 112 9.93 10.11 12.94
CA ALA A 112 8.62 10.64 13.32
C ALA A 112 7.50 10.09 12.44
N PHE A 113 7.69 10.06 11.11
CA PHE A 113 6.72 9.48 10.19
C PHE A 113 6.40 8.02 10.56
N VAL A 114 7.42 7.21 10.88
CA VAL A 114 7.23 5.79 11.24
C VAL A 114 6.38 5.66 12.52
N VAL A 115 6.70 6.43 13.56
CA VAL A 115 5.94 6.43 14.82
C VAL A 115 4.51 6.93 14.62
N GLU A 116 4.30 7.97 13.81
CA GLU A 116 2.96 8.49 13.50
C GLU A 116 2.05 7.42 12.86
N GLN A 117 2.63 6.47 12.11
CA GLN A 117 1.83 5.39 11.52
C GLN A 117 1.26 4.43 12.57
N HIS A 118 1.79 4.38 13.79
CA HIS A 118 1.27 3.51 14.87
C HIS A 118 -0.20 3.78 15.16
N ILE A 119 -0.63 5.05 15.10
CA ILE A 119 -2.04 5.43 15.29
C ILE A 119 -2.93 4.70 14.27
N ALA A 120 -2.55 4.72 12.99
CA ALA A 120 -3.29 4.03 11.93
C ALA A 120 -3.23 2.51 12.07
N ALA A 121 -2.14 1.96 12.59
CA ALA A 121 -1.96 0.55 12.85
C ALA A 121 -2.88 0.04 13.98
N GLU A 122 -2.93 0.77 15.11
CA GLU A 122 -3.80 0.48 16.25
C GLU A 122 -5.26 0.45 15.83
N LEU A 123 -5.66 1.41 14.99
CA LEU A 123 -7.01 1.48 14.45
C LEU A 123 -7.40 0.18 13.72
N VAL A 124 -6.48 -0.52 13.06
CA VAL A 124 -6.78 -1.80 12.38
C VAL A 124 -6.50 -3.04 13.24
N GLY A 125 -6.09 -2.87 14.50
CA GLY A 125 -5.87 -3.94 15.45
C GLY A 125 -4.42 -4.42 15.56
N ALA A 126 -3.46 -3.67 15.02
CA ALA A 126 -2.05 -3.92 15.32
C ALA A 126 -1.74 -3.55 16.78
N ASP A 127 -0.70 -4.16 17.33
CA ASP A 127 -0.16 -3.80 18.65
C ASP A 127 1.07 -2.90 18.46
N PRO A 128 1.05 -1.64 18.93
CA PRO A 128 2.17 -0.71 18.82
C PRO A 128 3.49 -1.27 19.34
N ALA A 129 3.44 -2.12 20.37
CA ALA A 129 4.63 -2.70 20.97
C ALA A 129 5.39 -3.64 20.02
N ARG A 130 4.75 -4.10 18.93
CA ARG A 130 5.35 -4.92 17.88
C ARG A 130 5.74 -4.12 16.63
N LEU A 131 5.46 -2.83 16.60
CA LEU A 131 5.70 -2.00 15.42
C LEU A 131 7.09 -1.35 15.46
N PRO A 132 7.73 -1.17 14.30
CA PRO A 132 8.99 -0.42 14.18
C PRO A 132 8.88 1.00 14.74
N ALA A 133 9.89 1.48 15.45
CA ALA A 133 9.91 2.83 16.02
C ALA A 133 10.77 3.82 15.22
N THR A 134 11.60 3.32 14.30
CA THR A 134 12.51 4.13 13.49
C THR A 134 12.48 3.71 12.03
N ARG A 135 13.03 4.55 11.14
CA ARG A 135 13.28 4.20 9.74
C ARG A 135 14.09 2.91 9.63
N ALA A 136 15.12 2.77 10.45
CA ALA A 136 16.01 1.61 10.44
C ALA A 136 15.28 0.35 10.88
N ASP A 137 14.48 0.43 11.94
CA ASP A 137 13.66 -0.70 12.41
C ASP A 137 12.66 -1.14 11.32
N LEU A 138 12.07 -0.19 10.59
CA LEU A 138 11.11 -0.48 9.53
C LEU A 138 11.79 -1.19 8.35
N GLU A 139 13.00 -0.78 7.98
CA GLU A 139 13.80 -1.49 6.97
C GLU A 139 14.16 -2.91 7.41
N ALA A 140 14.65 -3.05 8.65
CA ALA A 140 15.01 -4.34 9.23
C ALA A 140 13.79 -5.28 9.28
N TYR A 141 12.66 -4.79 9.79
CA TYR A 141 11.41 -5.55 9.84
C TYR A 141 11.01 -6.07 8.46
N VAL A 142 11.04 -5.22 7.43
CA VAL A 142 10.66 -5.60 6.06
C VAL A 142 11.62 -6.64 5.48
N ASP A 143 12.91 -6.52 5.77
CA ASP A 143 13.91 -7.47 5.30
C ASP A 143 13.85 -8.82 6.04
N GLU A 144 13.51 -8.82 7.33
CA GLU A 144 13.31 -10.03 8.14
C GLU A 144 12.12 -10.85 7.64
N GLN A 145 11.09 -10.21 7.08
CA GLN A 145 9.90 -10.89 6.56
C GLN A 145 10.19 -11.76 5.32
N ARG A 146 11.40 -11.81 4.76
CA ARG A 146 11.69 -12.65 3.58
C ARG A 146 11.37 -14.13 3.75
N HIS A 147 11.44 -14.65 4.97
CA HIS A 147 11.35 -16.09 5.27
C HIS A 147 10.00 -16.75 4.90
N TRP A 148 8.94 -15.96 4.74
CA TRP A 148 7.57 -16.43 4.47
C TRP A 148 6.96 -15.79 3.21
N LEU A 149 7.80 -15.17 2.38
CA LEU A 149 7.40 -14.52 1.13
C LEU A 149 7.83 -15.35 -0.09
N SER A 150 6.97 -15.39 -1.10
CA SER A 150 7.20 -16.10 -2.35
C SER A 150 6.30 -15.57 -3.47
N LEU A 151 6.75 -15.72 -4.73
CA LEU A 151 5.91 -15.42 -5.87
C LEU A 151 4.93 -16.60 -6.13
N SER A 152 3.71 -16.47 -5.61
CA SER A 152 2.59 -17.38 -5.96
C SER A 152 1.99 -17.05 -7.33
N LEU A 153 1.18 -17.95 -7.89
CA LEU A 153 0.46 -17.71 -9.16
C LEU A 153 -0.46 -16.48 -9.03
N ALA A 154 -1.28 -16.43 -7.97
CA ALA A 154 -2.15 -15.29 -7.69
C ALA A 154 -1.34 -13.98 -7.58
N ALA A 155 -0.19 -14.00 -6.91
CA ALA A 155 0.71 -12.84 -6.85
C ALA A 155 1.24 -12.43 -8.24
N ALA A 156 1.58 -13.39 -9.10
CA ALA A 156 2.02 -13.12 -10.46
C ALA A 156 0.90 -12.53 -11.34
N GLU A 157 -0.34 -12.99 -11.15
CA GLU A 157 -1.52 -12.53 -11.88
C GLU A 157 -1.90 -11.09 -11.51
N VAL A 158 -2.04 -10.79 -10.21
CA VAL A 158 -2.41 -9.44 -9.75
C VAL A 158 -1.36 -8.39 -10.10
N THR A 159 -0.10 -8.82 -10.25
CA THR A 159 1.03 -7.94 -10.62
C THR A 159 1.32 -7.94 -12.12
N HIS A 160 0.58 -8.71 -12.92
CA HIS A 160 0.89 -8.91 -14.34
C HIS A 160 0.89 -7.60 -15.13
N ALA A 161 -0.11 -6.73 -14.95
CA ALA A 161 -0.21 -5.48 -15.70
C ALA A 161 0.89 -4.46 -15.34
N LEU A 162 1.44 -4.54 -14.11
CA LEU A 162 2.60 -3.74 -13.68
C LEU A 162 3.90 -4.31 -14.24
N ARG A 163 4.01 -5.64 -14.26
CA ARG A 163 5.16 -6.36 -14.82
C ARG A 163 5.15 -6.43 -16.34
N LYS A 164 4.02 -6.24 -17.01
CA LYS A 164 3.90 -6.34 -18.46
C LYS A 164 2.85 -5.34 -18.92
N PRO A 165 3.18 -4.04 -18.88
CA PRO A 165 2.26 -3.01 -19.32
C PRO A 165 1.86 -3.21 -20.78
N SER A 166 0.61 -2.87 -21.09
CA SER A 166 0.15 -2.76 -22.46
C SER A 166 0.85 -1.59 -23.15
N LEU A 167 1.47 -1.86 -24.30
CA LEU A 167 2.10 -0.82 -25.12
C LEU A 167 1.16 -0.26 -26.20
N ARG A 168 -0.13 -0.56 -26.11
CA ARG A 168 -1.14 -0.10 -27.07
C ARG A 168 -1.71 1.26 -26.66
N GLY A 169 -1.93 2.13 -27.63
CA GLY A 169 -2.59 3.43 -27.45
C GLY A 169 -1.67 4.61 -27.73
N ASN A 170 -1.99 5.77 -27.15
CA ASN A 170 -1.22 7.00 -27.33
C ASN A 170 0.22 6.81 -26.80
N PRO A 171 1.27 6.97 -27.63
CA PRO A 171 2.65 6.72 -27.23
C PRO A 171 3.13 7.53 -26.02
N VAL A 172 2.69 8.78 -25.88
CA VAL A 172 3.05 9.63 -24.74
C VAL A 172 2.42 9.09 -23.46
N LYS A 173 1.12 8.75 -23.49
CA LYS A 173 0.43 8.17 -22.32
C LYS A 173 1.04 6.83 -21.92
N VAL A 174 1.32 5.96 -22.90
CA VAL A 174 1.99 4.67 -22.68
C VAL A 174 3.36 4.89 -22.03
N PHE A 175 4.18 5.79 -22.58
CA PHE A 175 5.49 6.11 -22.03
C PHE A 175 5.39 6.61 -20.58
N THR A 176 4.54 7.61 -20.31
CA THR A 176 4.36 8.15 -18.96
C THR A 176 3.91 7.07 -17.98
N PHE A 177 2.96 6.23 -18.39
CA PHE A 177 2.44 5.14 -17.56
C PHE A 177 3.53 4.11 -17.22
N VAL A 178 4.28 3.64 -18.23
CA VAL A 178 5.38 2.68 -18.04
C VAL A 178 6.46 3.27 -17.13
N VAL A 179 6.86 4.52 -17.35
CA VAL A 179 7.88 5.19 -16.53
C VAL A 179 7.45 5.30 -15.07
N VAL A 180 6.19 5.66 -14.81
CA VAL A 180 5.66 5.75 -13.45
C VAL A 180 5.61 4.38 -12.79
N GLN A 181 5.16 3.34 -13.51
CA GLN A 181 5.19 1.96 -13.00
C GLN A 181 6.60 1.50 -12.67
N ASP A 182 7.57 1.73 -13.56
CA ASP A 182 8.98 1.40 -13.32
C ASP A 182 9.55 2.20 -12.14
N GLY A 183 9.13 3.46 -11.97
CA GLY A 183 9.40 4.24 -10.77
C GLY A 183 8.88 3.55 -9.51
N MET A 184 7.62 3.10 -9.49
CA MET A 184 7.05 2.35 -8.37
C MET A 184 7.78 1.03 -8.10
N LEU A 185 8.24 0.33 -9.14
CA LEU A 185 9.02 -0.89 -8.99
C LEU A 185 10.43 -0.61 -8.42
N SER A 186 10.99 0.57 -8.70
CA SER A 186 12.33 0.95 -8.25
C SER A 186 12.45 1.14 -6.73
N ILE A 187 11.34 1.40 -6.03
CA ILE A 187 11.33 1.60 -4.58
C ILE A 187 11.16 0.29 -3.80
N LEU A 188 10.93 -0.84 -4.48
CA LEU A 188 10.91 -2.16 -3.86
C LEU A 188 12.31 -2.57 -3.38
N PRO A 189 12.41 -3.31 -2.26
CA PRO A 189 13.65 -3.99 -1.87
C PRO A 189 14.19 -4.86 -3.02
N GLU A 190 15.50 -5.04 -3.06
CA GLU A 190 16.17 -5.84 -4.09
C GLU A 190 15.64 -7.27 -4.15
N TRP A 191 15.51 -7.92 -3.00
CA TRP A 191 14.94 -9.27 -2.91
C TRP A 191 13.52 -9.37 -3.47
N ALA A 192 12.70 -8.33 -3.34
CA ALA A 192 11.34 -8.32 -3.88
C ALA A 192 11.37 -8.18 -5.41
N ARG A 193 12.28 -7.34 -5.94
CA ARG A 193 12.51 -7.21 -7.39
C ARG A 193 13.01 -8.52 -8.00
N LEU A 194 13.86 -9.26 -7.28
CA LEU A 194 14.28 -10.63 -7.63
C LEU A 194 13.11 -11.60 -7.67
N MET A 195 12.30 -11.67 -6.60
CA MET A 195 11.13 -12.56 -6.53
C MET A 195 10.16 -12.31 -7.68
N TYR A 196 9.96 -11.05 -8.07
CA TYR A 196 9.13 -10.70 -9.22
C TYR A 196 9.79 -10.91 -10.59
N GLY A 197 11.05 -11.30 -10.67
CA GLY A 197 11.78 -11.47 -11.94
C GLY A 197 11.86 -10.17 -12.73
N ILE A 198 12.01 -9.04 -12.03
CA ILE A 198 12.11 -7.70 -12.61
C ILE A 198 13.57 -7.24 -12.68
N GLU A 199 14.44 -7.81 -11.84
CA GLU A 199 15.88 -7.62 -11.91
C GLU A 199 16.45 -8.21 -13.22
N GLY A 200 17.13 -7.39 -14.03
CA GLY A 200 17.73 -7.82 -15.30
C GLY A 200 16.92 -7.53 -16.58
N ARG A 201 15.77 -6.88 -16.50
CA ARG A 201 15.08 -6.36 -17.69
C ARG A 201 15.80 -5.14 -18.28
N PRO A 202 15.64 -4.82 -19.59
CA PRO A 202 16.11 -3.54 -20.16
C PRO A 202 15.30 -2.33 -19.65
N MET A 203 14.66 -2.44 -18.49
CA MET A 203 14.01 -1.36 -17.77
C MET A 203 15.11 -0.68 -16.97
N ASN A 204 15.54 0.50 -17.40
CA ASN A 204 16.46 1.30 -16.61
C ASN A 204 15.71 1.90 -15.41
N LEU A 205 15.48 1.10 -14.37
CA LEU A 205 14.73 1.51 -13.16
C LEU A 205 15.31 2.78 -12.55
N ARG A 206 16.63 2.99 -12.63
CA ARG A 206 17.29 4.23 -12.21
C ARG A 206 16.89 5.42 -13.08
N ALA A 207 16.79 5.27 -14.39
CA ALA A 207 16.30 6.30 -15.28
C ALA A 207 14.79 6.54 -15.10
N ALA A 208 14.00 5.48 -14.87
CA ALA A 208 12.58 5.59 -14.59
C ALA A 208 12.32 6.32 -13.27
N ALA A 209 13.05 6.00 -12.20
CA ALA A 209 12.99 6.70 -10.92
C ALA A 209 13.30 8.19 -11.07
N ARG A 210 14.40 8.54 -11.78
CA ARG A 210 14.76 9.94 -12.06
C ARG A 210 13.71 10.66 -12.89
N THR A 211 13.16 10.00 -13.91
CA THR A 211 12.11 10.59 -14.75
C THR A 211 10.82 10.77 -13.97
N THR A 212 10.44 9.80 -13.15
CA THR A 212 9.28 9.86 -12.25
C THR A 212 9.43 11.00 -11.25
N LYS A 213 10.60 11.14 -10.61
CA LYS A 213 10.92 12.29 -9.74
C LYS A 213 10.76 13.63 -10.48
N ARG A 214 11.21 13.74 -11.74
CA ARG A 214 11.03 14.95 -12.56
C ARG A 214 9.56 15.22 -12.85
N LEU A 215 8.79 14.21 -13.25
CA LEU A 215 7.36 14.34 -13.52
C LEU A 215 6.58 14.78 -12.27
N ILE A 216 6.87 14.17 -11.12
CA ILE A 216 6.29 14.56 -9.83
C ILE A 216 6.70 15.99 -9.44
N GLY A 217 7.96 16.36 -9.67
CA GLY A 217 8.43 17.73 -9.45
C GLY A 217 7.72 18.77 -10.32
N ILE A 218 7.35 18.43 -11.56
CA ILE A 218 6.53 19.29 -12.43
C ILE A 218 5.09 19.38 -11.90
N ALA A 219 4.49 18.24 -11.53
CA ALA A 219 3.14 18.21 -10.97
C ALA A 219 3.02 19.08 -9.71
N ARG A 220 3.99 18.97 -8.79
CA ARG A 220 4.07 19.77 -7.55
C ARG A 220 4.21 21.28 -7.77
N LYS A 221 4.71 21.72 -8.93
CA LYS A 221 4.76 23.16 -9.26
C LYS A 221 3.40 23.71 -9.69
N ASN A 222 2.53 22.84 -10.21
CA ASN A 222 1.22 23.22 -10.74
C ASN A 222 0.08 23.03 -9.73
N GLU A 223 0.37 22.40 -8.59
CA GLU A 223 -0.63 22.03 -7.58
C GLU A 223 -0.02 22.15 -6.18
N SER A 224 -0.60 23.01 -5.34
CA SER A 224 -0.12 23.20 -3.96
C SER A 224 -0.59 22.08 -3.03
N TYR A 225 0.19 21.78 -2.00
CA TYR A 225 -0.19 20.80 -0.98
C TYR A 225 -1.50 21.16 -0.29
N ASP A 226 -1.69 22.42 0.05
CA ASP A 226 -2.93 22.90 0.70
C ASP A 226 -4.16 22.61 -0.16
N LYS A 227 -4.04 22.82 -1.48
CA LYS A 227 -5.12 22.49 -2.43
C LYS A 227 -5.39 21.00 -2.47
N MET A 228 -4.35 20.16 -2.52
CA MET A 228 -4.52 18.70 -2.49
C MET A 228 -5.18 18.22 -1.20
N VAL A 229 -4.76 18.74 -0.05
CA VAL A 229 -5.34 18.40 1.26
C VAL A 229 -6.78 18.88 1.34
N ALA A 230 -7.09 20.09 0.87
CA ALA A 230 -8.46 20.61 0.81
C ALA A 230 -9.37 19.75 -0.08
N GLU A 231 -8.89 19.29 -1.23
CA GLU A 231 -9.64 18.40 -2.13
C GLU A 231 -9.88 17.01 -1.52
N ILE A 232 -8.89 16.46 -0.80
CA ILE A 232 -9.03 15.17 -0.13
C ILE A 232 -10.03 15.29 1.03
N THR A 233 -9.90 16.30 1.88
CA THR A 233 -10.81 16.54 3.01
C THR A 233 -12.24 16.79 2.54
N THR A 234 -12.44 17.63 1.52
CA THR A 234 -13.77 17.85 0.91
C THR A 234 -14.38 16.53 0.42
N ARG A 235 -13.59 15.68 -0.24
CA ARG A 235 -14.08 14.37 -0.72
C ARG A 235 -14.44 13.42 0.41
N ILE A 236 -13.71 13.46 1.52
CA ILE A 236 -14.03 12.67 2.72
C ILE A 236 -15.38 13.14 3.29
N ASP A 237 -15.63 14.45 3.34
CA ASP A 237 -16.89 15.01 3.85
C ASP A 237 -18.08 14.66 2.94
N GLU A 238 -17.91 14.78 1.62
CA GLU A 238 -18.96 14.50 0.63
C GLU A 238 -19.23 13.01 0.45
N THR A 239 -18.17 12.19 0.46
CA THR A 239 -18.22 10.76 0.15
C THR A 239 -17.40 9.92 1.14
N PRO A 240 -17.74 9.96 2.44
CA PRO A 240 -16.95 9.29 3.46
C PRO A 240 -16.95 7.79 3.25
N TYR A 241 -15.83 7.14 3.59
CA TYR A 241 -15.71 5.68 3.55
C TYR A 241 -16.83 5.00 4.37
N ARG A 242 -17.20 5.60 5.51
CA ARG A 242 -18.40 5.28 6.29
C ARG A 242 -19.06 6.56 6.77
N LYS A 243 -20.38 6.68 6.56
CA LYS A 243 -21.17 7.77 7.14
C LYS A 243 -21.18 7.66 8.66
N VAL A 244 -20.78 8.74 9.33
CA VAL A 244 -20.90 8.89 10.79
C VAL A 244 -22.12 9.77 11.07
N ARG A 245 -22.97 9.38 12.03
CA ARG A 245 -24.04 10.27 12.49
C ARG A 245 -23.41 11.37 13.35
N ALA A 246 -23.74 12.63 13.06
CA ALA A 246 -23.38 13.73 13.95
C ALA A 246 -23.89 13.40 15.36
N ARG A 247 -22.97 13.40 16.33
CA ARG A 247 -23.34 13.26 17.74
C ARG A 247 -24.20 14.48 18.07
N LYS A 248 -25.47 14.28 18.45
CA LYS A 248 -26.27 15.39 18.98
C LYS A 248 -25.50 15.97 20.16
N ALA A 249 -25.19 17.26 20.08
CA ALA A 249 -24.59 18.04 21.16
C ALA A 249 -25.48 17.99 22.41
#